data_AF-A0A534U5R6-F1
#
_entry.id   AF-A0A534U5R6-F1
#
_cell.length_a   1.000
_cell.length_b   1.000
_cell.length_c   1.000
_cell.angle_alpha   90.00
_cell.angle_beta   90.00
_cell.angle_gamma   90.00
#
_symmetry.space_group_name_H-M   'P 1'
#
loop_
_entity.id
_entity.type
_entity.pdbx_description
1 polymer ?
#
loop_
_entity_poly.entity_id
_entity_poly.type
_entity_poly.pdbx_seq_one_letter_code
_entity_poly.pdbx_strand_id
1 'polypeptide(L)'
;MMMDGMGMMGMMIWGIFSFLLGLLLILLFVVIVVAAVKRSWGPKMPFLISDRENALEILKNRYAKGEIGKEEFETIRRDIEK
;
A
#
# COMPACT_ATOMS: atom_id res chain seq x y z
N MET A 1 -18.50 -46.56 29.78
CA MET A 1 -17.33 -46.01 29.05
C MET A 1 -17.83 -45.21 27.85
N MET A 2 -18.35 -44.00 28.09
CA MET A 2 -18.91 -43.11 27.04
C MET A 2 -18.52 -41.64 27.30
N MET A 3 -17.33 -41.39 27.89
CA MET A 3 -16.86 -40.03 28.21
C MET A 3 -15.62 -39.60 27.42
N ASP A 4 -15.00 -40.48 26.63
CA ASP A 4 -13.78 -40.16 25.86
C ASP A 4 -14.04 -39.58 24.46
N GLY A 5 -15.27 -39.69 23.94
CA GLY A 5 -15.60 -39.21 22.59
C GLY A 5 -15.66 -37.68 22.45
N MET A 6 -15.99 -36.98 23.54
CA MET A 6 -16.16 -35.52 23.51
C MET A 6 -14.84 -34.75 23.61
N GLY A 7 -13.84 -35.33 24.29
CA GLY A 7 -12.48 -34.77 24.39
C GLY A 7 -11.70 -34.84 23.08
N MET A 8 -11.83 -35.95 22.32
CA MET A 8 -11.19 -36.09 21.02
C MET A 8 -11.74 -35.11 19.97
N MET A 9 -13.05 -34.86 19.96
CA MET A 9 -13.66 -33.89 19.04
C MET A 9 -13.24 -32.46 19.36
N GLY A 10 -13.14 -32.10 20.65
CA GLY A 10 -12.64 -30.79 21.08
C GLY A 10 -11.18 -30.55 20.72
N MET A 11 -10.33 -31.56 20.88
CA MET A 11 -8.91 -31.51 20.48
C MET A 11 -8.74 -31.34 18.97
N MET A 12 -9.59 -31.98 18.16
CA MET A 12 -9.55 -31.86 16.71
C MET A 12 -9.96 -30.45 16.23
N ILE A 13 -11.02 -29.89 16.82
CA ILE A 13 -11.48 -28.52 16.53
C ILE A 13 -10.41 -27.50 16.93
N TRP A 14 -9.78 -27.68 18.10
CA TRP A 14 -8.67 -26.83 18.54
C TRP A 14 -7.47 -26.91 17.62
N GLY A 15 -7.09 -28.11 17.17
CA GLY A 15 -5.99 -28.30 16.23
C GLY A 15 -6.22 -27.60 14.89
N ILE A 16 -7.42 -27.73 14.33
CA ILE A 16 -7.81 -27.05 13.07
C ILE A 16 -7.83 -25.54 13.26
N PHE A 17 -8.39 -25.05 14.37
CA PHE A 17 -8.45 -23.63 14.67
C PHE A 17 -7.05 -23.02 14.81
N SER A 18 -6.15 -23.66 15.56
CA SER A 18 -4.77 -23.22 15.71
C SER A 18 -4.00 -23.23 14.38
N PHE A 19 -4.24 -24.23 13.53
CA PHE A 19 -3.63 -24.30 12.20
C PHE A 19 -4.10 -23.16 11.28
N LEU A 20 -5.41 -22.90 11.25
CA LEU A 20 -6.00 -21.80 10.49
C LEU A 20 -5.52 -20.44 11.00
N LEU A 21 -5.45 -20.26 12.32
CA LEU A 21 -4.93 -19.03 12.94
C LEU A 21 -3.46 -18.81 12.56
N GLY A 22 -2.63 -19.86 12.60
CA GLY A 22 -1.23 -19.79 12.18
C GLY A 22 -1.09 -19.39 10.71
N LEU A 23 -1.88 -19.99 9.82
CA LEU A 23 -1.94 -19.62 8.41
C LEU A 23 -2.36 -18.16 8.20
N LEU A 24 -3.37 -17.70 8.93
CA LEU A 24 -3.86 -16.33 8.87
C LEU A 24 -2.77 -15.33 9.29
N LEU A 25 -2.03 -15.62 10.37
CA LEU A 25 -0.94 -14.77 10.84
C LEU A 25 0.20 -14.70 9.82
N ILE A 26 0.56 -15.83 9.19
CA ILE A 26 1.57 -15.85 8.13
C ILE A 26 1.10 -15.03 6.92
N LEU A 27 -0.15 -15.22 6.49
CA LEU A 27 -0.74 -14.44 5.40
C LEU A 27 -0.71 -12.94 5.72
N LEU A 28 -1.13 -12.56 6.92
CA LEU A 28 -1.14 -11.17 7.37
C LEU A 28 0.27 -10.58 7.39
N PHE A 29 1.25 -11.32 7.90
CA PHE A 29 2.65 -10.91 7.90
C PHE A 29 3.18 -10.68 6.49
N VAL A 30 2.92 -11.61 5.56
CA VAL A 30 3.29 -11.46 4.14
C VAL A 30 2.64 -10.23 3.53
N VAL A 31 1.34 -9.99 3.77
CA VAL A 31 0.63 -8.81 3.28
C VAL A 31 1.26 -7.52 3.82
N ILE A 32 1.58 -7.46 5.12
CA ILE A 32 2.21 -6.29 5.73
C ILE A 32 3.60 -6.04 5.13
N VAL A 33 4.42 -7.08 4.99
CA VAL A 33 5.76 -6.97 4.40
C VAL A 33 5.68 -6.52 2.94
N VAL A 34 4.81 -7.14 2.14
CA VAL A 34 4.60 -6.76 0.73
C VAL A 34 4.08 -5.33 0.63
N ALA A 35 3.14 -4.91 1.50
CA ALA A 35 2.63 -3.55 1.52
C ALA A 35 3.70 -2.53 1.94
N ALA A 36 4.55 -2.86 2.92
CA ALA A 36 5.64 -2.00 3.39
C ALA A 36 6.74 -1.84 2.33
N VAL A 37 7.12 -2.94 1.66
CA VAL A 37 8.07 -2.92 0.55
C VAL A 37 7.48 -2.18 -0.64
N LYS A 38 6.22 -2.44 -1.02
CA LYS A 38 5.54 -1.71 -2.10
C LYS A 38 5.34 -0.23 -1.80
N ARG A 39 5.24 0.17 -0.52
CA ARG A 39 5.19 1.58 -0.10
C ARG A 39 6.56 2.25 -0.10
N SER A 40 7.64 1.49 0.13
CA SER A 40 9.01 2.00 0.14
C SER A 40 9.69 1.96 -1.23
N TRP A 41 9.28 1.04 -2.11
CA TRP A 41 9.82 0.82 -3.46
C TRP A 41 8.81 1.08 -4.58
N GLY A 42 7.56 1.37 -4.27
CA GLY A 42 6.64 1.90 -5.26
C GLY A 42 7.15 3.28 -5.70
N PRO A 43 7.34 3.56 -7.01
CA PRO A 43 7.34 4.95 -7.46
C PRO A 43 6.05 5.54 -6.90
N LYS A 44 6.09 6.77 -6.34
CA LYS A 44 4.91 7.53 -5.90
C LYS A 44 3.71 7.10 -6.75
N MET A 45 2.84 6.24 -6.21
CA MET A 45 1.95 5.44 -7.05
C MET A 45 1.07 6.42 -7.83
N PRO A 46 1.12 6.50 -9.18
CA PRO A 46 0.22 7.33 -9.95
C PRO A 46 -1.07 6.52 -10.09
N PHE A 47 -1.74 6.26 -8.97
CA PHE A 47 -3.04 5.63 -8.99
C PHE A 47 -4.07 6.71 -9.29
N LEU A 48 -4.09 7.17 -10.54
CA LEU A 48 -5.23 7.90 -11.13
C LEU A 48 -5.72 9.12 -10.33
N ILE A 49 -4.86 9.75 -9.52
CA ILE A 49 -5.16 11.07 -8.97
C ILE A 49 -4.57 12.07 -9.97
N SER A 50 -5.39 12.39 -10.98
CA SER A 50 -5.27 13.53 -11.88
C SER A 50 -3.88 13.72 -12.51
N ASP A 51 -3.73 13.44 -13.82
CA ASP A 51 -2.54 13.83 -14.61
C ASP A 51 -2.11 15.29 -14.37
N ARG A 52 -3.04 16.17 -13.96
CA ARG A 52 -2.76 17.56 -13.55
C ARG A 52 -1.94 17.67 -12.27
N GLU A 53 -2.23 16.86 -11.24
CA GLU A 53 -1.49 16.90 -9.98
C GLU A 53 -0.04 16.43 -10.17
N ASN A 54 0.15 15.43 -11.04
CA ASN A 54 1.48 14.96 -11.42
C ASN A 54 2.25 16.03 -12.22
N ALA A 55 1.59 16.68 -13.19
CA ALA A 55 2.19 17.78 -13.95
C ALA A 55 2.61 18.96 -13.05
N LEU A 56 1.79 19.33 -12.05
CA LEU A 56 2.11 20.37 -11.08
C LEU A 56 3.26 19.97 -10.14
N GLU A 57 3.33 18.72 -9.67
CA GLU A 57 4.45 18.22 -8.88
C GLU A 57 5.77 18.27 -9.67
N ILE A 58 5.76 17.82 -10.93
CA ILE A 58 6.93 17.86 -11.81
C ILE A 58 7.38 19.31 -12.02
N LEU A 59 6.44 20.22 -12.28
CA LEU A 59 6.71 21.64 -12.49
C LEU A 59 7.35 22.29 -11.25
N LYS A 60 6.80 22.03 -10.05
CA LYS A 60 7.37 22.52 -8.78
C LYS A 60 8.79 21.99 -8.53
N ASN A 61 9.04 20.72 -8.85
CA ASN A 61 10.35 20.10 -8.67
C ASN A 61 11.43 20.77 -9.55
N ARG A 62 11.11 21.11 -10.80
CA ARG A 62 12.04 21.81 -11.70
C ARG A 62 12.32 23.24 -11.28
N TYR A 63 11.30 23.95 -10.78
CA TYR A 63 11.48 25.29 -10.22
C TYR A 63 12.37 25.27 -8.95
N ALA A 64 12.16 24.30 -8.06
CA ALA A 64 12.99 24.12 -6.87
C ALA A 64 14.45 23.78 -7.19
N LYS A 65 14.68 23.06 -8.30
CA LYS A 65 16.02 22.79 -8.83
C LYS A 65 16.65 23.99 -9.55
N GLY A 66 15.89 25.05 -9.81
CA GLY A 66 16.35 26.21 -10.59
C GLY A 66 16.49 25.94 -12.09
N GLU A 67 15.90 24.86 -12.60
CA GLU A 67 15.93 24.51 -14.03
C GLU A 67 14.98 25.39 -14.86
N ILE A 68 13.99 26.01 -14.21
CA ILE A 68 13.02 26.92 -14.83
C ILE A 68 12.88 28.20 -14.01
N GLY A 69 12.66 29.32 -14.69
CA GLY A 69 12.42 30.62 -14.06
C GLY A 69 10.98 30.77 -13.52
N LYS A 70 10.76 31.80 -12.70
CA LYS A 70 9.43 32.13 -12.15
C LYS A 70 8.40 32.42 -13.25
N GLU A 71 8.80 33.08 -14.33
CA GLU A 71 7.91 33.42 -15.45
C GLU A 71 7.43 32.17 -16.22
N GLU A 72 8.36 31.22 -16.46
CA GLU A 72 8.05 29.94 -17.10
C GLU A 72 7.17 29.07 -16.20
N PHE A 73 7.46 29.04 -14.89
CA PHE A 73 6.64 28.33 -13.90
C PHE A 73 5.19 28.83 -13.89
N GLU A 74 4.96 30.15 -13.81
CA GLU A 74 3.61 30.72 -13.77
C GLU A 74 2.85 30.49 -15.08
N THR A 75 3.55 30.49 -16.23
CA THR A 75 2.93 30.25 -17.54
C THR A 75 2.43 28.82 -17.66
N ILE A 76 3.28 27.85 -17.32
CA ILE A 76 2.93 26.42 -17.40
C ILE A 76 1.91 26.05 -16.31
N ARG A 77 1.99 26.64 -15.11
CA ARG A 77 0.99 26.40 -14.05
C ARG A 77 -0.41 26.79 -14.50
N ARG A 78 -0.55 27.99 -15.09
CA ARG A 78 -1.84 28.49 -15.60
C ARG A 78 -2.38 27.63 -16.75
N ASP A 79 -1.51 27.03 -17.54
CA ASP A 79 -1.90 26.14 -18.65
C ASP A 79 -2.40 24.78 -18.12
N ILE A 80 -1.77 24.24 -17.08
CA ILE A 80 -2.18 22.99 -16.42
C ILE A 80 -3.49 23.16 -15.62
N GLU A 81 -3.71 24.35 -15.05
CA GLU A 81 -4.92 24.68 -14.28
C GLU A 81 -6.14 25.03 -15.15
N LYS A 82 -5.98 25.18 -16.47
CA LYS A 82 -7.08 25.38 -17.43
C LYS A 82 -7.89 24.11 -17.69
#